data_AF-A0A924DCC9-F1
#
_entry.id   AF-A0A924DCC9-F1
#
_cell.length_a   1.000
_cell.length_b   1.000
_cell.length_c   1.000
_cell.angle_alpha   90.00
_cell.angle_beta   90.00
_cell.angle_gamma   90.00
#
_symmetry.space_group_name_H-M   'P 1'
#
loop_
_entity.id
_entity.type
_entity.pdbx_description
1 polymer ?
#
loop_
_entity_poly.entity_id
_entity_poly.type
_entity_poly.pdbx_seq_one_letter_code
_entity_poly.pdbx_strand_id
1 'polypeptide(L)'
;MNHPCHRTLLAYGTATLVLLGSTPAFAQTTRLVSASNAGQISNLSGTNPGLSGDGRSVVFLDSSSNLVSGDTNGKADIFLKDTQTGAIVRLSVSNTGAQSDADSNNPHITANGRYVVFDSKATNLITGDTNLKRDCFLLDRQIGTLQRVSLGNNGAQGNGDSLLPFVSEDGRAVTFCSNATNLTSAGGNGKFAVYVRDLQLQTTVCVSNGTGGGVANGNSFAQGITPDGRFVTFSSIATNLVPNDTNGQEDAFLYDRTLLSLERVSVATNGAGGDGTSGSDGVFASSDGRYVYFGSTSSNLDPLSSAEFNLCYLRDRATQTTRLVSLGARGETPDSDLYPSSLSPDARLIAFDGFASNLVPNDTPETPDAFLRDLLTGRNYLLSATTAGTPGGGESALPVISANGKFAAFRSSSASLVSGVTDNTPRIYVRGALFSTVSGTLNFGTPTSAPQDFRFTVRSGSTDLYTLTQPVSPNGNFSLLVEAGDLTLHLKSSRTLGKNVSLDTRNGDVALGAIGVKLGDINGDNAVDFGDLSAMLQVYNALIDNPLYATNPLADLNLDGGIDFGDLSALLQNYNAFGDD
;
A
#
# COMPACT_ATOMS: atom_id res chain seq x y z
N MET A 1 57.26 -17.57 -45.31
CA MET A 1 56.03 -18.35 -45.09
C MET A 1 56.21 -19.20 -43.83
N ASN A 2 55.32 -19.01 -42.85
CA ASN A 2 54.90 -19.89 -41.74
C ASN A 2 55.90 -20.66 -40.86
N HIS A 3 55.98 -20.22 -39.58
CA HIS A 3 55.86 -20.93 -38.28
C HIS A 3 56.77 -22.16 -37.93
N PRO A 4 57.04 -22.52 -36.64
CA PRO A 4 56.20 -22.28 -35.44
C PRO A 4 56.89 -22.02 -34.06
N CYS A 5 56.01 -21.72 -33.09
CA CYS A 5 56.02 -22.10 -31.66
C CYS A 5 57.06 -21.55 -30.66
N HIS A 6 56.55 -20.79 -29.68
CA HIS A 6 57.08 -20.79 -28.31
C HIS A 6 55.93 -20.71 -27.27
N ARG A 7 55.83 -21.78 -26.46
CA ARG A 7 55.51 -21.90 -25.01
C ARG A 7 54.33 -21.08 -24.44
N THR A 8 53.42 -21.64 -23.62
CA THR A 8 53.73 -22.17 -22.28
C THR A 8 52.57 -23.00 -21.70
N LEU A 9 52.95 -24.01 -20.91
CA LEU A 9 52.18 -25.05 -20.24
C LEU A 9 51.40 -24.53 -19.01
N LEU A 10 50.31 -25.24 -18.70
CA LEU A 10 49.42 -25.10 -17.55
C LEU A 10 50.11 -25.01 -16.18
N ALA A 11 49.55 -24.18 -15.29
CA ALA A 11 49.57 -24.40 -13.85
C ALA A 11 48.14 -24.27 -13.30
N TYR A 12 47.68 -25.34 -12.65
CA TYR A 12 46.40 -25.42 -11.94
C TYR A 12 46.44 -24.51 -10.71
N GLY A 13 45.69 -23.40 -10.77
CA GLY A 13 45.32 -22.61 -9.60
C GLY A 13 43.89 -22.95 -9.21
N THR A 14 43.72 -23.52 -8.03
CA THR A 14 42.43 -23.83 -7.41
C THR A 14 41.49 -22.64 -7.48
N ALA A 15 40.37 -22.77 -8.20
CA ALA A 15 39.25 -21.85 -8.07
C ALA A 15 38.68 -22.03 -6.66
N THR A 16 39.00 -21.11 -5.77
CA THR A 16 38.20 -20.91 -4.57
C THR A 16 36.83 -20.47 -5.04
N LEU A 17 35.83 -21.33 -4.87
CA LEU A 17 34.43 -20.95 -4.95
C LEU A 17 34.23 -19.86 -3.90
N VAL A 18 34.25 -18.59 -4.33
CA VAL A 18 33.67 -17.52 -3.52
C VAL A 18 32.18 -17.79 -3.53
N LEU A 19 31.67 -18.28 -2.41
CA LEU A 19 30.25 -18.26 -2.10
C LEU A 19 29.79 -16.80 -2.32
N LEU A 20 29.01 -16.53 -3.36
CA LEU A 20 28.26 -15.27 -3.47
C LEU A 20 27.10 -15.34 -2.47
N GLY A 21 27.46 -15.39 -1.19
CA GLY A 21 26.59 -15.13 -0.06
C GLY A 21 26.77 -13.66 0.31
N SER A 22 25.78 -12.85 -0.07
CA SER A 22 25.14 -11.86 0.81
C SER A 22 24.18 -11.06 -0.06
N THR A 23 22.88 -11.30 0.10
CA THR A 23 21.89 -10.26 -0.15
C THR A 23 22.35 -8.99 0.58
N PRO A 24 22.41 -7.81 -0.06
CA PRO A 24 22.82 -6.61 0.64
C PRO A 24 21.89 -6.40 1.85
N ALA A 25 22.48 -6.35 3.04
CA ALA A 25 21.77 -6.04 4.28
C ALA A 25 21.37 -4.56 4.25
N PHE A 26 20.08 -4.28 4.19
CA PHE A 26 19.52 -2.93 4.10
C PHE A 26 19.39 -2.27 5.47
N ALA A 27 19.43 -0.93 5.52
CA ALA A 27 19.00 -0.16 6.70
C ALA A 27 17.46 -0.09 6.80
N GLN A 28 16.77 -1.22 6.64
CA GLN A 28 15.37 -1.36 7.02
C GLN A 28 15.33 -1.59 8.53
N THR A 29 14.85 -0.62 9.29
CA THR A 29 14.76 -0.77 10.74
C THR A 29 13.44 -1.42 11.10
N THR A 30 13.48 -2.65 11.58
CA THR A 30 12.38 -3.24 12.35
C THR A 30 12.53 -2.77 13.80
N ARG A 31 11.48 -2.15 14.35
CA ARG A 31 11.48 -1.59 15.70
C ARG A 31 10.26 -2.10 16.46
N LEU A 32 10.46 -2.47 17.71
CA LEU A 32 9.36 -2.80 18.63
C LEU A 32 8.60 -1.52 19.01
N VAL A 33 7.28 -1.54 18.85
CA VAL A 33 6.37 -0.42 19.17
C VAL A 33 5.75 -0.58 20.55
N SER A 34 5.35 -1.81 20.88
CA SER A 34 4.67 -2.21 22.13
C SER A 34 5.66 -2.27 23.31
N ALA A 35 6.21 -1.10 23.65
CA ALA A 35 7.07 -0.89 24.80
C ALA A 35 6.76 0.45 25.49
N SER A 36 6.96 0.50 26.80
CA SER A 36 6.73 1.68 27.62
C SER A 36 7.71 2.83 27.32
N ASN A 37 7.45 4.02 27.88
CA ASN A 37 8.37 5.17 27.80
C ASN A 37 9.75 4.89 28.43
N ALA A 38 9.80 3.96 29.38
CA ALA A 38 11.04 3.50 30.01
C ALA A 38 11.71 2.34 29.25
N GLY A 39 11.18 1.96 28.08
CA GLY A 39 11.69 0.85 27.27
C GLY A 39 11.30 -0.53 27.78
N GLN A 40 10.33 -0.64 28.71
CA GLN A 40 9.85 -1.95 29.15
C GLN A 40 8.93 -2.55 28.10
N ILE A 41 9.27 -3.75 27.64
CA ILE A 41 8.49 -4.50 26.64
C ILE A 41 7.13 -4.89 27.24
N SER A 42 6.08 -4.86 26.41
CA SER A 42 4.75 -5.34 26.79
C SER A 42 4.79 -6.76 27.35
N ASN A 43 4.06 -7.01 28.44
CA ASN A 43 4.03 -8.30 29.12
C ASN A 43 2.90 -9.22 28.62
N LEU A 44 1.97 -8.70 27.81
CA LEU A 44 0.86 -9.41 27.18
C LEU A 44 0.78 -9.05 25.69
N SER A 45 -0.22 -9.62 25.01
CA SER A 45 -0.36 -9.59 23.56
C SER A 45 -0.90 -8.25 23.04
N GLY A 46 -0.25 -7.73 21.99
CA GLY A 46 -0.72 -6.61 21.17
C GLY A 46 -1.23 -7.06 19.79
N THR A 47 -2.23 -6.38 19.24
CA THR A 47 -2.81 -6.66 17.91
C THR A 47 -3.46 -5.42 17.28
N ASN A 48 -3.95 -5.58 16.04
CA ASN A 48 -4.70 -4.59 15.27
C ASN A 48 -3.96 -3.24 15.18
N PRO A 49 -2.74 -3.22 14.63
CA PRO A 49 -2.01 -1.97 14.44
C PRO A 49 -2.70 -1.09 13.40
N GLY A 50 -2.74 0.21 13.65
CA GLY A 50 -3.05 1.26 12.68
C GLY A 50 -1.91 2.26 12.62
N LEU A 51 -1.68 2.87 11.45
CA LEU A 51 -0.49 3.69 11.19
C LEU A 51 -0.86 5.02 10.52
N SER A 52 -0.30 6.13 11.02
CA SER A 52 -0.42 7.42 10.31
C SER A 52 0.39 7.42 9.01
N GLY A 53 0.02 8.29 8.07
CA GLY A 53 0.60 8.37 6.74
C GLY A 53 2.09 8.73 6.71
N ASP A 54 2.60 9.36 7.77
CA ASP A 54 4.02 9.66 8.00
C ASP A 54 4.76 8.59 8.81
N GLY A 55 4.07 7.53 9.25
CA GLY A 55 4.63 6.48 10.11
C GLY A 55 4.89 6.89 11.56
N ARG A 56 4.50 8.11 11.97
CA ARG A 56 4.80 8.66 13.29
C ARG A 56 3.92 8.12 14.40
N SER A 57 2.62 7.96 14.15
CA SER A 57 1.64 7.50 15.13
C SER A 57 1.23 6.08 14.82
N VAL A 58 1.45 5.16 15.76
CA VAL A 58 0.96 3.78 15.69
C VAL A 58 -0.11 3.60 16.76
N VAL A 59 -1.34 3.31 16.37
CA VAL A 59 -2.40 2.87 17.30
C VAL A 59 -2.45 1.36 17.33
N PHE A 60 -2.77 0.78 18.48
CA PHE A 60 -2.91 -0.67 18.60
C PHE A 60 -3.69 -1.01 19.86
N LEU A 61 -4.25 -2.22 19.87
CA LEU A 61 -4.80 -2.84 21.07
C LEU A 61 -3.70 -3.58 21.82
N ASP A 62 -3.67 -3.47 23.14
CA ASP A 62 -2.82 -4.30 24.00
C ASP A 62 -3.50 -4.55 25.35
N SER A 63 -3.25 -5.72 25.96
CA SER A 63 -3.77 -6.08 27.30
C SER A 63 -2.76 -5.88 28.43
N SER A 64 -1.56 -5.38 28.10
CA SER A 64 -0.45 -5.24 29.04
C SER A 64 -0.65 -4.11 30.04
N SER A 65 -0.45 -4.41 31.32
CA SER A 65 -0.53 -3.42 32.41
C SER A 65 0.75 -2.60 32.59
N ASN A 66 1.79 -2.82 31.77
CA ASN A 66 3.10 -2.19 31.94
C ASN A 66 3.49 -1.23 30.80
N LEU A 67 2.60 -0.97 29.83
CA LEU A 67 2.88 -0.05 28.74
C LEU A 67 2.86 1.42 29.17
N VAL A 68 1.99 1.78 30.11
CA VAL A 68 1.91 3.11 30.70
C VAL A 68 1.88 3.02 32.22
N SER A 69 2.47 3.99 32.91
CA SER A 69 2.42 4.04 34.37
C SER A 69 1.00 4.23 34.87
N GLY A 70 0.61 3.47 35.90
CA GLY A 70 -0.71 3.60 36.52
C GLY A 70 -1.82 2.87 35.77
N ASP A 71 -1.48 1.98 34.84
CA ASP A 71 -2.45 1.02 34.29
C ASP A 71 -2.93 0.03 35.36
N THR A 72 -4.21 0.10 35.71
CA THR A 72 -4.78 -0.65 36.84
C THR A 72 -6.12 -1.31 36.55
N ASN A 73 -6.70 -1.09 35.36
CA ASN A 73 -8.04 -1.59 35.03
C ASN A 73 -8.05 -3.08 34.64
N GLY A 74 -6.91 -3.64 34.24
CA GLY A 74 -6.78 -5.02 33.78
C GLY A 74 -7.64 -5.32 32.55
N LYS A 75 -7.82 -4.33 31.65
CA LYS A 75 -8.62 -4.43 30.43
C LYS A 75 -7.72 -4.33 29.19
N ALA A 76 -8.23 -4.82 28.06
CA ALA A 76 -7.63 -4.50 26.79
C ALA A 76 -7.86 -3.03 26.46
N ASP A 77 -6.79 -2.32 26.15
CA ASP A 77 -6.77 -0.87 25.98
C ASP A 77 -6.25 -0.49 24.60
N ILE A 78 -6.65 0.70 24.14
CA ILE A 78 -6.12 1.31 22.94
C ILE A 78 -4.94 2.17 23.32
N PHE A 79 -3.78 1.90 22.73
CA PHE A 79 -2.57 2.69 22.92
C PHE A 79 -2.19 3.42 21.64
N LEU A 80 -1.47 4.52 21.80
CA LEU A 80 -0.79 5.20 20.71
C LEU A 80 0.69 5.39 21.05
N LYS A 81 1.56 4.96 20.14
CA LYS A 81 3.00 5.18 20.17
C LYS A 81 3.40 6.24 19.15
N ASP A 82 4.11 7.26 19.61
CA ASP A 82 4.87 8.18 18.76
C ASP A 82 6.24 7.55 18.47
N THR A 83 6.49 7.16 17.21
CA THR A 83 7.70 6.42 16.79
C THR A 83 8.96 7.29 16.72
N GLN A 84 8.78 8.62 16.73
CA GLN A 84 9.87 9.60 16.69
C GLN A 84 10.41 9.86 18.10
N THR A 85 9.52 10.12 19.06
CA THR A 85 9.87 10.43 20.45
C THR A 85 9.92 9.20 21.35
N GLY A 86 9.29 8.09 20.94
CA GLY A 86 9.09 6.91 21.76
C GLY A 86 7.97 7.05 22.79
N ALA A 87 7.25 8.18 22.81
CA ALA A 87 6.15 8.39 23.75
C ALA A 87 5.00 7.41 23.50
N ILE A 88 4.49 6.76 24.55
CA ILE A 88 3.28 5.94 24.52
C ILE A 88 2.22 6.50 25.47
N VAL A 89 0.97 6.51 25.03
CA VAL A 89 -0.20 6.96 25.79
C VAL A 89 -1.36 5.99 25.61
N ARG A 90 -2.21 5.87 26.63
CA ARG A 90 -3.50 5.17 26.54
C ARG A 90 -4.57 6.12 26.01
N LEU A 91 -5.31 5.69 25.00
CA LEU A 91 -6.40 6.43 24.36
C LEU A 91 -7.79 6.01 24.85
N SER A 92 -7.95 4.80 25.38
CA SER A 92 -9.18 4.28 26.00
C SER A 92 -9.42 4.87 27.40
N VAL A 93 -9.45 6.20 27.48
CA VAL A 93 -9.74 6.97 28.68
C VAL A 93 -10.89 7.95 28.42
N SER A 94 -11.65 8.30 29.45
CA SER A 94 -12.69 9.32 29.34
C SER A 94 -12.11 10.72 29.09
N ASN A 95 -12.98 11.69 28.79
CA ASN A 95 -12.60 13.11 28.67
C ASN A 95 -12.00 13.72 29.95
N THR A 96 -12.11 13.02 31.10
CA THR A 96 -11.49 13.43 32.37
C THR A 96 -10.25 12.59 32.72
N GLY A 97 -9.83 11.69 31.84
CA GLY A 97 -8.67 10.82 32.01
C GLY A 97 -8.93 9.52 32.79
N ALA A 98 -10.19 9.17 33.07
CA ALA A 98 -10.51 7.92 33.75
C ALA A 98 -10.33 6.72 32.81
N GLN A 99 -9.69 5.65 33.27
CA GLN A 99 -9.53 4.41 32.49
C GLN A 99 -10.88 3.77 32.18
N SER A 100 -11.00 3.15 31.00
CA SER A 100 -12.14 2.30 30.64
C SER A 100 -12.37 1.21 31.71
N ASP A 101 -13.64 0.94 32.04
CA ASP A 101 -14.05 -0.12 32.95
C ASP A 101 -14.27 -1.48 32.26
N ALA A 102 -14.14 -1.53 30.94
CA ALA A 102 -14.21 -2.74 30.11
C ALA A 102 -13.34 -2.61 28.84
N ASP A 103 -13.20 -3.71 28.11
CA ASP A 103 -12.30 -3.79 26.95
C ASP A 103 -12.66 -2.79 25.85
N SER A 104 -11.63 -2.19 25.25
CA SER A 104 -11.69 -1.42 24.01
C SER A 104 -10.99 -2.20 22.90
N ASN A 105 -11.51 -2.17 21.67
CA ASN A 105 -11.05 -2.99 20.53
C ASN A 105 -11.07 -2.21 19.20
N ASN A 106 -10.47 -2.81 18.17
CA ASN A 106 -10.51 -2.38 16.76
C ASN A 106 -10.19 -0.89 16.54
N PRO A 107 -8.98 -0.43 16.90
CA PRO A 107 -8.60 0.95 16.66
C PRO A 107 -8.33 1.21 15.18
N HIS A 108 -8.67 2.41 14.72
CA HIS A 108 -8.27 2.95 13.41
C HIS A 108 -7.80 4.40 13.57
N ILE A 109 -6.76 4.80 12.84
CA ILE A 109 -6.19 6.14 12.85
C ILE A 109 -6.13 6.72 11.44
N THR A 110 -6.39 8.03 11.33
CA THR A 110 -6.27 8.80 10.08
C THR A 110 -4.82 9.01 9.66
N ALA A 111 -4.57 9.29 8.38
CA ALA A 111 -3.21 9.45 7.85
C ALA A 111 -2.48 10.66 8.46
N ASN A 112 -3.20 11.74 8.78
CA ASN A 112 -2.69 12.90 9.52
C ASN A 112 -2.48 12.62 11.02
N GLY A 113 -2.89 11.44 11.50
CA GLY A 113 -2.78 11.02 12.88
C GLY A 113 -3.72 11.72 13.86
N ARG A 114 -4.64 12.59 13.41
CA ARG A 114 -5.48 13.42 14.28
C ARG A 114 -6.64 12.65 14.88
N TYR A 115 -7.38 11.92 14.06
CA TYR A 115 -8.58 11.21 14.50
C TYR A 115 -8.26 9.74 14.73
N VAL A 116 -8.68 9.24 15.88
CA VAL A 116 -8.66 7.81 16.23
C VAL A 116 -10.08 7.37 16.55
N VAL A 117 -10.51 6.25 15.98
CA VAL A 117 -11.76 5.59 16.36
C VAL A 117 -11.49 4.21 16.93
N PHE A 118 -12.37 3.74 17.80
CA PHE A 118 -12.32 2.39 18.39
C PHE A 118 -13.69 2.02 18.94
N ASP A 119 -13.94 0.74 19.17
CA ASP A 119 -15.14 0.28 19.87
C ASP A 119 -14.83 -0.11 21.32
N SER A 120 -15.79 0.01 22.23
CA SER A 120 -15.60 -0.39 23.62
C SER A 120 -16.90 -0.82 24.29
N LYS A 121 -16.79 -1.78 25.22
CA LYS A 121 -17.87 -2.18 26.12
C LYS A 121 -17.97 -1.30 27.37
N ALA A 122 -17.08 -0.32 27.50
CA ALA A 122 -16.93 0.46 28.72
C ALA A 122 -18.09 1.42 28.90
N THR A 123 -18.61 1.52 30.13
CA THR A 123 -19.75 2.38 30.47
C THR A 123 -19.33 3.76 30.98
N ASN A 124 -18.03 3.98 31.18
CA ASN A 124 -17.48 5.16 31.82
C ASN A 124 -16.63 6.06 30.89
N LEU A 125 -16.48 5.71 29.61
CA LEU A 125 -15.73 6.53 28.65
C LEU A 125 -16.40 7.87 28.35
N ILE A 126 -17.74 7.90 28.33
CA ILE A 126 -18.53 9.11 28.14
C ILE A 126 -19.64 9.15 29.19
N THR A 127 -19.88 10.32 29.78
CA THR A 127 -20.99 10.53 30.70
C THR A 127 -22.32 10.28 29.99
N GLY A 128 -23.22 9.54 30.65
CA GLY A 128 -24.54 9.23 30.10
C GLY A 128 -24.54 7.99 29.20
N ASP A 129 -23.50 7.17 29.21
CA ASP A 129 -23.61 5.80 28.70
C ASP A 129 -24.60 4.97 29.52
N THR A 130 -25.69 4.52 28.89
CA THR A 130 -26.80 3.86 29.61
C THR A 130 -27.35 2.62 28.91
N ASN A 131 -26.92 2.34 27.67
CA ASN A 131 -27.46 1.23 26.89
C ASN A 131 -26.85 -0.14 27.27
N LEU A 132 -25.72 -0.14 28.00
CA LEU A 132 -24.94 -1.34 28.35
C LEU A 132 -24.55 -2.16 27.12
N LYS A 133 -24.31 -1.49 25.98
CA LYS A 133 -23.88 -2.10 24.73
C LYS A 133 -22.45 -1.72 24.41
N ARG A 134 -21.85 -2.46 23.48
CA ARG A 134 -20.62 -2.02 22.86
C ARG A 134 -20.91 -0.82 21.96
N ASP A 135 -20.14 0.24 22.10
CA ASP A 135 -20.29 1.49 21.36
C ASP A 135 -19.00 1.85 20.62
N CYS A 136 -19.15 2.63 19.54
CA CYS A 136 -18.02 3.20 18.81
C CYS A 136 -17.75 4.62 19.28
N PHE A 137 -16.47 4.97 19.41
CA PHE A 137 -16.01 6.27 19.86
C PHE A 137 -15.04 6.87 18.84
N LEU A 138 -15.02 8.21 18.78
CA LEU A 138 -14.04 9.00 18.05
C LEU A 138 -13.32 9.92 19.03
N LEU A 139 -11.99 9.87 19.00
CA LEU A 139 -11.08 10.79 19.67
C LEU A 139 -10.47 11.76 18.65
N ASP A 140 -10.73 13.05 18.83
CA ASP A 140 -9.95 14.11 18.18
C ASP A 140 -8.74 14.44 19.04
N ARG A 141 -7.55 13.98 18.62
CA ARG A 141 -6.31 14.16 19.38
C ARG A 141 -5.81 15.60 19.40
N GLN A 142 -6.28 16.46 18.50
CA GLN A 142 -5.85 17.85 18.46
C GLN A 142 -6.50 18.65 19.60
N ILE A 143 -7.77 18.39 19.91
CA ILE A 143 -8.51 19.08 20.96
C ILE A 143 -8.70 18.23 22.23
N GLY A 144 -8.39 16.93 22.17
CA GLY A 144 -8.48 16.02 23.31
C GLY A 144 -9.91 15.59 23.65
N THR A 145 -10.80 15.55 22.66
CA THR A 145 -12.23 15.24 22.86
C THR A 145 -12.57 13.85 22.35
N LEU A 146 -13.09 13.01 23.24
CA LEU A 146 -13.76 11.75 22.97
C LEU A 146 -15.27 11.99 22.82
N GLN A 147 -15.89 11.36 21.81
CA GLN A 147 -17.34 11.36 21.59
C GLN A 147 -17.83 9.99 21.10
N ARG A 148 -19.08 9.63 21.43
CA ARG A 148 -19.74 8.44 20.89
C ARG A 148 -20.27 8.72 19.49
N VAL A 149 -20.02 7.81 18.55
CA VAL A 149 -20.43 7.94 17.14
C VAL A 149 -21.50 6.95 16.71
N SER A 150 -21.72 5.88 17.48
CA SER A 150 -22.79 4.87 17.32
C SER A 150 -24.17 5.38 17.77
N LEU A 151 -24.60 6.53 17.25
CA LEU A 151 -25.86 7.18 17.59
C LEU A 151 -26.86 7.14 16.43
N GLY A 152 -28.16 7.13 16.74
CA GLY A 152 -29.22 7.34 15.76
C GLY A 152 -29.37 8.81 15.34
N ASN A 153 -30.21 9.07 14.33
CA ASN A 153 -30.48 10.43 13.80
C ASN A 153 -31.00 11.43 14.85
N ASN A 154 -31.62 10.96 15.91
CA ASN A 154 -32.14 11.78 17.02
C ASN A 154 -31.16 11.85 18.21
N GLY A 155 -29.93 11.37 18.06
CA GLY A 155 -28.95 11.27 19.13
C GLY A 155 -29.18 10.13 20.12
N ALA A 156 -30.16 9.24 19.87
CA ALA A 156 -30.39 8.08 20.72
C ALA A 156 -29.25 7.06 20.61
N GLN A 157 -28.92 6.41 21.72
CA GLN A 157 -27.99 5.28 21.76
C GLN A 157 -28.59 4.07 21.03
N GLY A 158 -27.73 3.31 20.35
CA GLY A 158 -28.11 2.02 19.79
C GLY A 158 -28.60 1.06 20.88
N ASN A 159 -29.65 0.29 20.58
CA ASN A 159 -30.16 -0.78 21.44
C ASN A 159 -29.46 -2.13 21.22
N GLY A 160 -28.42 -2.15 20.39
CA GLY A 160 -27.55 -3.29 20.08
C GLY A 160 -26.09 -2.86 20.06
N ASP A 161 -25.19 -3.82 19.88
CA ASP A 161 -23.74 -3.59 19.81
C ASP A 161 -23.35 -2.89 18.52
N SER A 162 -22.34 -2.01 18.61
CA SER A 162 -21.65 -1.36 17.50
C SER A 162 -20.15 -1.66 17.58
N LEU A 163 -19.52 -1.99 16.46
CA LEU A 163 -18.12 -2.41 16.39
C LEU A 163 -17.49 -2.10 15.03
N LEU A 164 -16.17 -2.30 14.93
CA LEU A 164 -15.35 -2.09 13.72
C LEU A 164 -15.49 -0.67 13.11
N PRO A 165 -15.19 0.40 13.86
CA PRO A 165 -15.30 1.75 13.31
C PRO A 165 -14.11 2.12 12.40
N PHE A 166 -14.39 2.85 11.32
CA PHE A 166 -13.40 3.55 10.50
C PHE A 166 -13.82 5.01 10.29
N VAL A 167 -12.88 5.91 10.01
CA VAL A 167 -13.13 7.35 9.93
C VAL A 167 -12.43 7.97 8.72
N SER A 168 -13.12 8.92 8.06
CA SER A 168 -12.56 9.74 6.98
C SER A 168 -11.46 10.69 7.50
N GLU A 169 -10.59 11.15 6.59
CA GLU A 169 -9.39 11.92 6.95
C GLU A 169 -9.71 13.27 7.62
N ASP A 170 -10.86 13.85 7.29
CA ASP A 170 -11.40 15.08 7.88
C ASP A 170 -12.12 14.85 9.22
N GLY A 171 -12.34 13.60 9.62
CA GLY A 171 -13.06 13.22 10.84
C GLY A 171 -14.58 13.33 10.73
N ARG A 172 -15.14 13.60 9.54
CA ARG A 172 -16.58 13.87 9.37
C ARG A 172 -17.42 12.62 9.24
N ALA A 173 -16.98 11.64 8.45
CA ALA A 173 -17.72 10.42 8.18
C ALA A 173 -17.10 9.26 8.97
N VAL A 174 -17.91 8.62 9.81
CA VAL A 174 -17.50 7.41 10.55
C VAL A 174 -18.37 6.25 10.12
N THR A 175 -17.76 5.21 9.55
CA THR A 175 -18.44 3.94 9.28
C THR A 175 -18.28 3.00 10.48
N PHE A 176 -19.29 2.17 10.75
CA PHE A 176 -19.29 1.14 11.78
C PHE A 176 -20.36 0.11 11.46
N CYS A 177 -20.23 -1.12 11.95
CA CYS A 177 -21.33 -2.08 11.89
C CYS A 177 -22.07 -2.17 13.22
N SER A 178 -23.39 -2.36 13.18
CA SER A 178 -24.22 -2.50 14.37
C SER A 178 -25.37 -3.46 14.16
N ASN A 179 -25.77 -4.17 15.21
CA ASN A 179 -26.99 -4.98 15.23
C ASN A 179 -28.17 -4.27 15.92
N ALA A 180 -28.04 -2.97 16.20
CA ALA A 180 -29.11 -2.14 16.76
C ALA A 180 -30.25 -1.96 15.75
N THR A 181 -31.49 -1.98 16.24
CA THR A 181 -32.69 -1.82 15.43
C THR A 181 -33.22 -0.38 15.41
N ASN A 182 -32.58 0.55 16.11
CA ASN A 182 -33.06 1.92 16.34
C ASN A 182 -32.11 3.03 15.84
N LEU A 183 -31.09 2.71 15.05
CA LEU A 183 -30.15 3.73 14.52
C LEU A 183 -30.72 4.55 13.36
N THR A 184 -31.68 3.99 12.62
CA THR A 184 -32.38 4.65 11.51
C THR A 184 -33.90 4.50 11.66
N SER A 185 -34.66 5.33 10.96
CA SER A 185 -36.13 5.28 10.99
C SER A 185 -36.71 4.03 10.29
N ALA A 186 -35.98 3.43 9.36
CA ALA A 186 -36.39 2.19 8.69
C ALA A 186 -36.33 0.97 9.63
N GLY A 187 -35.63 1.10 10.76
CA GLY A 187 -35.36 0.00 11.67
C GLY A 187 -34.33 -1.00 11.13
N GLY A 188 -33.93 -1.92 11.99
CA GLY A 188 -33.07 -3.06 11.66
C GLY A 188 -33.75 -4.39 12.00
N ASN A 189 -33.13 -5.50 11.63
CA ASN A 189 -33.62 -6.86 11.91
C ASN A 189 -32.79 -7.61 12.97
N GLY A 190 -31.91 -6.91 13.69
CA GLY A 190 -31.02 -7.51 14.70
C GLY A 190 -29.80 -8.25 14.14
N LYS A 191 -29.58 -8.22 12.81
CA LYS A 191 -28.33 -8.62 12.17
C LYS A 191 -27.37 -7.43 12.13
N PHE A 192 -26.07 -7.71 12.07
CA PHE A 192 -25.10 -6.63 11.84
C PHE A 192 -25.31 -6.03 10.46
N ALA A 193 -25.48 -4.71 10.42
CA ALA A 193 -25.53 -3.91 9.21
C ALA A 193 -24.46 -2.81 9.29
N VAL A 194 -24.01 -2.31 8.15
CA VAL A 194 -23.01 -1.25 8.06
C VAL A 194 -23.71 0.10 7.99
N TYR A 195 -23.29 1.01 8.86
CA TYR A 195 -23.81 2.35 8.99
C TYR A 195 -22.70 3.38 8.77
N VAL A 196 -23.07 4.56 8.25
CA VAL A 196 -22.21 5.74 8.24
C VAL A 196 -22.86 6.84 9.06
N ARG A 197 -22.13 7.35 10.04
CA ARG A 197 -22.44 8.57 10.80
C ARG A 197 -21.74 9.77 10.16
N ASP A 198 -22.50 10.76 9.72
CA ASP A 198 -21.98 12.09 9.38
C ASP A 198 -22.03 12.96 10.64
N LEU A 199 -20.86 13.34 11.17
CA LEU A 199 -20.75 14.10 12.41
C LEU A 199 -21.06 15.59 12.23
N GLN A 200 -21.01 16.11 11.01
CA GLN A 200 -21.41 17.48 10.71
C GLN A 200 -22.94 17.60 10.63
N LEU A 201 -23.57 16.66 9.92
CA LEU A 201 -25.03 16.64 9.74
C LEU A 201 -25.76 15.97 10.90
N GLN A 202 -25.03 15.26 11.76
CA GLN A 202 -25.58 14.43 12.83
C GLN A 202 -26.60 13.40 12.31
N THR A 203 -26.30 12.81 11.16
CA THR A 203 -27.12 11.77 10.52
C THR A 203 -26.41 10.42 10.48
N THR A 204 -27.18 9.35 10.57
CA THR A 204 -26.78 7.95 10.51
C THR A 204 -27.59 7.27 9.42
N VAL A 205 -26.90 6.67 8.46
CA VAL A 205 -27.49 5.98 7.31
C VAL A 205 -26.99 4.55 7.25
N CYS A 206 -27.86 3.60 6.94
CA CYS A 206 -27.47 2.21 6.66
C CYS A 206 -26.98 2.15 5.20
N VAL A 207 -25.75 1.72 4.97
CA VAL A 207 -25.14 1.60 3.64
C VAL A 207 -25.07 0.17 3.13
N SER A 208 -25.40 -0.81 3.98
CA SER A 208 -25.58 -2.22 3.60
C SER A 208 -27.06 -2.58 3.42
N ASN A 209 -27.91 -1.65 2.98
CA ASN A 209 -29.25 -2.00 2.49
C ASN A 209 -29.14 -2.47 1.04
N GLY A 210 -30.00 -3.41 0.64
CA GLY A 210 -30.01 -3.87 -0.74
C GLY A 210 -30.42 -2.76 -1.72
N THR A 211 -30.07 -2.91 -2.99
CA THR A 211 -30.28 -1.88 -4.03
C THR A 211 -31.75 -1.44 -4.21
N GLY A 212 -32.72 -2.24 -3.74
CA GLY A 212 -34.14 -1.89 -3.67
C GLY A 212 -34.60 -1.22 -2.36
N GLY A 213 -33.67 -0.86 -1.46
CA GLY A 213 -33.94 -0.26 -0.15
C GLY A 213 -34.32 -1.25 0.96
N GLY A 214 -34.33 -2.56 0.67
CA GLY A 214 -34.63 -3.60 1.64
C GLY A 214 -33.50 -3.82 2.65
N VAL A 215 -33.86 -4.17 3.89
CA VAL A 215 -32.90 -4.55 4.93
C VAL A 215 -32.19 -5.85 4.52
N ALA A 216 -30.87 -5.90 4.71
CA ALA A 216 -30.06 -7.10 4.46
C ALA A 216 -30.60 -8.31 5.25
N ASN A 217 -30.67 -9.48 4.63
CA ASN A 217 -31.12 -10.72 5.27
C ASN A 217 -29.98 -11.50 5.98
N GLY A 218 -28.76 -10.97 5.95
CA GLY A 218 -27.55 -11.53 6.54
C GLY A 218 -26.71 -10.46 7.25
N ASN A 219 -25.63 -10.88 7.92
CA ASN A 219 -24.70 -9.95 8.55
C ASN A 219 -23.82 -9.27 7.50
N SER A 220 -23.50 -8.00 7.74
CA SER A 220 -22.52 -7.21 6.99
C SER A 220 -21.53 -6.54 7.96
N PHE A 221 -20.25 -6.54 7.62
CA PHE A 221 -19.16 -6.04 8.46
C PHE A 221 -18.35 -4.97 7.74
N ALA A 222 -18.20 -3.79 8.36
CA ALA A 222 -17.45 -2.67 7.80
C ALA A 222 -15.95 -2.98 7.76
N GLN A 223 -15.27 -2.59 6.68
CA GLN A 223 -13.84 -2.86 6.49
C GLN A 223 -13.03 -1.64 6.05
N GLY A 224 -13.68 -0.55 5.65
CA GLY A 224 -12.97 0.69 5.34
C GLY A 224 -13.87 1.83 4.91
N ILE A 225 -13.29 3.03 4.93
CA ILE A 225 -13.83 4.23 4.31
C ILE A 225 -12.68 5.02 3.66
N THR A 226 -12.90 5.58 2.46
CA THR A 226 -11.85 6.37 1.79
C THR A 226 -11.57 7.69 2.51
N PRO A 227 -10.38 8.30 2.33
CA PRO A 227 -10.00 9.53 3.02
C PRO A 227 -10.99 10.69 2.85
N ASP A 228 -11.61 10.82 1.67
CA ASP A 228 -12.66 11.81 1.37
C ASP A 228 -14.04 11.45 1.95
N GLY A 229 -14.13 10.28 2.59
CA GLY A 229 -15.35 9.72 3.14
C GLY A 229 -16.30 9.14 2.09
N ARG A 230 -15.98 9.12 0.79
CA ARG A 230 -16.96 8.78 -0.27
C ARG A 230 -17.28 7.30 -0.35
N PHE A 231 -16.27 6.44 -0.40
CA PHE A 231 -16.45 5.02 -0.63
C PHE A 231 -16.35 4.25 0.69
N VAL A 232 -17.30 3.35 0.93
CA VAL A 232 -17.31 2.44 2.08
C VAL A 232 -17.18 1.02 1.58
N THR A 233 -16.20 0.29 2.11
CA THR A 233 -16.00 -1.14 1.80
C THR A 233 -16.49 -2.00 2.96
N PHE A 234 -17.10 -3.13 2.61
CA PHE A 234 -17.60 -4.09 3.58
C PHE A 234 -17.77 -5.47 2.97
N SER A 235 -17.83 -6.48 3.83
CA SER A 235 -18.21 -7.84 3.46
C SER A 235 -19.64 -8.14 3.93
N SER A 236 -20.33 -9.05 3.25
CA SER A 236 -21.69 -9.42 3.64
C SER A 236 -22.09 -10.81 3.18
N ILE A 237 -22.74 -11.57 4.06
CA ILE A 237 -23.35 -12.88 3.74
C ILE A 237 -24.81 -12.75 3.23
N ALA A 238 -25.30 -11.53 3.09
CA ALA A 238 -26.69 -11.25 2.75
C ALA A 238 -26.95 -11.42 1.24
N THR A 239 -27.80 -12.38 0.89
CA THR A 239 -28.13 -12.74 -0.49
C THR A 239 -29.07 -11.75 -1.21
N ASN A 240 -29.48 -10.68 -0.54
CA ASN A 240 -30.43 -9.70 -1.06
C ASN A 240 -29.83 -8.28 -1.21
N LEU A 241 -28.51 -8.13 -1.13
CA LEU A 241 -27.87 -6.82 -1.32
C LEU A 241 -27.86 -6.37 -2.79
N VAL A 242 -27.56 -7.31 -3.68
CA VAL A 242 -27.55 -7.09 -5.13
C VAL A 242 -28.39 -8.17 -5.82
N PRO A 243 -28.92 -7.92 -7.03
CA PRO A 243 -29.60 -8.95 -7.80
C PRO A 243 -28.67 -10.13 -8.10
N ASN A 244 -29.24 -11.34 -8.12
CA ASN A 244 -28.54 -12.57 -8.52
C ASN A 244 -27.32 -12.92 -7.65
N ASP A 245 -27.36 -12.59 -6.37
CA ASP A 245 -26.49 -13.23 -5.40
C ASP A 245 -27.06 -14.62 -5.05
N THR A 246 -26.41 -15.67 -5.57
CA THR A 246 -26.91 -17.05 -5.55
C THR A 246 -25.95 -18.06 -4.91
N ASN A 247 -24.74 -17.65 -4.54
CA ASN A 247 -23.72 -18.58 -4.04
C ASN A 247 -23.92 -18.90 -2.54
N GLY A 248 -24.66 -18.07 -1.80
CA GLY A 248 -24.86 -18.21 -0.35
C GLY A 248 -23.57 -18.01 0.45
N GLN A 249 -22.58 -17.35 -0.13
CA GLN A 249 -21.27 -17.07 0.45
C GLN A 249 -21.18 -15.61 0.89
N GLU A 250 -20.15 -15.28 1.68
CA GLU A 250 -19.80 -13.88 1.92
C GLU A 250 -19.26 -13.25 0.64
N ASP A 251 -19.69 -12.04 0.33
CA ASP A 251 -19.25 -11.28 -0.83
C ASP A 251 -18.63 -9.94 -0.40
N ALA A 252 -17.72 -9.43 -1.23
CA ALA A 252 -17.08 -8.13 -1.05
C ALA A 252 -17.90 -7.03 -1.74
N PHE A 253 -18.15 -5.93 -1.04
CA PHE A 253 -18.98 -4.82 -1.52
C PHE A 253 -18.29 -3.46 -1.37
N LEU A 254 -18.68 -2.54 -2.24
CA LEU A 254 -18.35 -1.12 -2.17
C LEU A 254 -19.64 -0.29 -2.30
N TYR A 255 -19.82 0.67 -1.39
CA TYR A 255 -20.89 1.65 -1.42
C TYR A 255 -20.33 3.04 -1.74
N ASP A 256 -20.84 3.68 -2.80
CA ASP A 256 -20.52 5.06 -3.15
C ASP A 256 -21.55 6.00 -2.51
N ARG A 257 -21.12 6.78 -1.53
CA ARG A 257 -22.00 7.73 -0.80
C ARG A 257 -22.40 8.95 -1.63
N THR A 258 -21.70 9.26 -2.72
CA THR A 258 -22.06 10.36 -3.61
C THR A 258 -23.12 9.91 -4.60
N LEU A 259 -22.96 8.72 -5.17
CA LEU A 259 -23.92 8.15 -6.13
C LEU A 259 -25.07 7.38 -5.46
N LEU A 260 -24.96 7.13 -4.16
CA LEU A 260 -25.87 6.30 -3.37
C LEU A 260 -26.06 4.90 -3.98
N SER A 261 -24.97 4.34 -4.51
CA SER A 261 -24.97 3.08 -5.24
C SER A 261 -24.17 2.01 -4.50
N LEU A 262 -24.73 0.81 -4.44
CA LEU A 262 -24.08 -0.39 -3.91
C LEU A 262 -23.65 -1.30 -5.07
N GLU A 263 -22.42 -1.81 -5.02
CA GLU A 263 -21.90 -2.79 -5.96
C GLU A 263 -21.19 -3.95 -5.25
N ARG A 264 -21.33 -5.16 -5.81
CA ARG A 264 -20.50 -6.32 -5.47
C ARG A 264 -19.20 -6.23 -6.28
N VAL A 265 -18.05 -6.29 -5.59
CA VAL A 265 -16.72 -6.20 -6.21
C VAL A 265 -16.04 -7.57 -6.40
N SER A 266 -16.51 -8.60 -5.69
CA SER A 266 -16.13 -10.02 -5.88
C SER A 266 -16.74 -10.60 -7.16
N VAL A 267 -16.39 -10.00 -8.30
CA VAL A 267 -16.86 -10.40 -9.63
C VAL A 267 -15.67 -10.66 -10.54
N ALA A 268 -15.74 -11.68 -11.38
CA ALA A 268 -14.75 -11.97 -12.40
C ALA A 268 -14.78 -10.93 -13.54
N THR A 269 -13.74 -10.91 -14.38
CA THR A 269 -13.66 -9.99 -15.53
C THR A 269 -14.84 -10.15 -16.53
N ASN A 270 -15.44 -11.33 -16.61
CA ASN A 270 -16.62 -11.59 -17.45
C ASN A 270 -17.96 -11.19 -16.77
N GLY A 271 -17.92 -10.65 -15.54
CA GLY A 271 -19.11 -10.25 -14.77
C GLY A 271 -19.75 -11.35 -13.92
N ALA A 272 -19.25 -12.59 -13.95
CA ALA A 272 -19.72 -13.63 -13.05
C ALA A 272 -19.34 -13.31 -11.60
N GLY A 273 -20.24 -13.57 -10.64
CA GLY A 273 -19.89 -13.49 -9.21
C GLY A 273 -18.88 -14.57 -8.81
N GLY A 274 -18.07 -14.28 -7.79
CA GLY A 274 -17.22 -15.27 -7.13
C GLY A 274 -18.04 -16.48 -6.68
N ASP A 275 -17.49 -17.67 -6.86
CA ASP A 275 -18.13 -18.93 -6.43
C ASP A 275 -17.76 -19.37 -5.00
N GLY A 276 -16.83 -18.65 -4.35
CA GLY A 276 -16.40 -18.86 -2.97
C GLY A 276 -16.61 -17.65 -2.06
N THR A 277 -16.20 -17.80 -0.81
CA THR A 277 -16.21 -16.72 0.19
C THR A 277 -15.25 -15.62 -0.24
N SER A 278 -15.71 -14.37 -0.25
CA SER A 278 -14.95 -13.19 -0.64
C SER A 278 -15.09 -12.08 0.38
N GLY A 279 -13.97 -11.45 0.72
CA GLY A 279 -13.92 -10.27 1.57
C GLY A 279 -13.96 -10.54 3.06
N SER A 280 -14.06 -11.77 3.56
CA SER A 280 -14.08 -12.08 5.00
C SER A 280 -12.88 -11.53 5.77
N ASP A 281 -11.70 -11.52 5.14
CA ASP A 281 -10.44 -11.13 5.76
C ASP A 281 -10.02 -9.68 5.45
N GLY A 282 -10.75 -8.99 4.56
CA GLY A 282 -10.51 -7.58 4.25
C GLY A 282 -10.91 -7.16 2.84
N VAL A 283 -11.43 -5.95 2.71
CA VAL A 283 -11.80 -5.26 1.46
C VAL A 283 -11.37 -3.80 1.60
N PHE A 284 -10.44 -3.37 0.73
CA PHE A 284 -9.81 -2.06 0.78
C PHE A 284 -9.95 -1.35 -0.56
N ALA A 285 -10.28 -0.06 -0.56
CA ALA A 285 -10.40 0.74 -1.77
C ALA A 285 -9.27 1.76 -1.89
N SER A 286 -8.83 2.04 -3.12
CA SER A 286 -7.99 3.20 -3.42
C SER A 286 -8.74 4.50 -3.08
N SER A 287 -8.01 5.61 -2.91
CA SER A 287 -8.63 6.88 -2.50
C SER A 287 -9.62 7.44 -3.52
N ASP A 288 -9.43 7.15 -4.80
CA ASP A 288 -10.37 7.47 -5.87
C ASP A 288 -11.49 6.43 -6.03
N GLY A 289 -11.44 5.36 -5.25
CA GLY A 289 -12.35 4.22 -5.29
C GLY A 289 -12.26 3.39 -6.56
N ARG A 290 -11.28 3.60 -7.45
CA ARG A 290 -11.17 2.84 -8.71
C ARG A 290 -10.77 1.39 -8.47
N TYR A 291 -9.82 1.16 -7.57
CA TYR A 291 -9.27 -0.15 -7.30
C TYR A 291 -9.82 -0.68 -5.97
N VAL A 292 -10.25 -1.94 -5.96
CA VAL A 292 -10.72 -2.61 -4.73
C VAL A 292 -9.96 -3.91 -4.54
N TYR A 293 -9.25 -4.01 -3.42
CA TYR A 293 -8.38 -5.11 -3.03
C TYR A 293 -9.10 -5.98 -2.00
N PHE A 294 -9.19 -7.28 -2.23
CA PHE A 294 -9.95 -8.19 -1.36
C PHE A 294 -9.41 -9.63 -1.39
N GLY A 295 -9.72 -10.40 -0.35
CA GLY A 295 -9.40 -11.83 -0.23
C GLY A 295 -10.54 -12.68 -0.76
N SER A 296 -10.25 -13.83 -1.35
CA SER A 296 -11.29 -14.75 -1.83
C SER A 296 -10.80 -16.19 -1.99
N THR A 297 -11.67 -17.15 -1.66
CA THR A 297 -11.51 -18.59 -1.95
C THR A 297 -12.15 -19.01 -3.29
N SER A 298 -12.72 -18.05 -4.03
CA SER A 298 -13.34 -18.29 -5.33
C SER A 298 -12.33 -18.80 -6.37
N SER A 299 -12.76 -19.79 -7.14
CA SER A 299 -11.98 -20.45 -8.19
C SER A 299 -12.13 -19.79 -9.57
N ASN A 300 -13.05 -18.82 -9.70
CA ASN A 300 -13.51 -18.30 -10.98
C ASN A 300 -13.23 -16.79 -11.20
N LEU A 301 -12.50 -16.11 -10.31
CA LEU A 301 -12.26 -14.66 -10.39
C LEU A 301 -11.15 -14.27 -11.39
N ASP A 302 -10.13 -15.12 -11.51
CA ASP A 302 -8.96 -14.95 -12.38
C ASP A 302 -8.51 -16.33 -12.93
N PRO A 303 -7.87 -16.42 -14.12
CA PRO A 303 -7.35 -17.70 -14.63
C PRO A 303 -6.33 -18.40 -13.73
N LEU A 304 -5.68 -17.68 -12.81
CA LEU A 304 -4.75 -18.21 -11.81
C LEU A 304 -5.41 -18.49 -10.45
N SER A 305 -6.73 -18.31 -10.34
CA SER A 305 -7.49 -18.63 -9.14
C SER A 305 -7.35 -20.11 -8.75
N SER A 306 -7.35 -20.36 -7.44
CA SER A 306 -7.36 -21.70 -6.86
C SER A 306 -8.55 -21.82 -5.90
N ALA A 307 -9.24 -22.96 -5.93
CA ALA A 307 -10.26 -23.30 -4.94
C ALA A 307 -9.66 -23.81 -3.62
N GLU A 308 -8.35 -24.09 -3.60
CA GLU A 308 -7.66 -24.69 -2.45
C GLU A 308 -7.23 -23.64 -1.43
N PHE A 309 -7.06 -22.38 -1.85
CA PHE A 309 -6.47 -21.33 -1.02
C PHE A 309 -7.30 -20.05 -1.04
N ASN A 310 -7.27 -19.32 0.07
CA ASN A 310 -7.64 -17.92 0.12
C ASN A 310 -6.54 -17.07 -0.53
N LEU A 311 -6.88 -16.31 -1.56
CA LEU A 311 -5.92 -15.50 -2.33
C LEU A 311 -6.37 -14.04 -2.42
N CYS A 312 -5.45 -13.13 -2.72
CA CYS A 312 -5.76 -11.71 -2.77
C CYS A 312 -5.91 -11.17 -4.20
N TYR A 313 -7.03 -10.52 -4.48
CA TYR A 313 -7.44 -10.03 -5.79
C TYR A 313 -7.57 -8.51 -5.81
N LEU A 314 -7.39 -7.91 -6.98
CA LEU A 314 -7.66 -6.49 -7.23
C LEU A 314 -8.68 -6.35 -8.36
N ARG A 315 -9.80 -5.68 -8.05
CA ARG A 315 -10.80 -5.23 -9.02
C ARG A 315 -10.45 -3.82 -9.49
N ASP A 316 -10.23 -3.63 -10.78
CA ASP A 316 -10.26 -2.31 -11.42
C ASP A 316 -11.69 -2.04 -11.91
N ARG A 317 -12.36 -1.09 -11.27
CA ARG A 317 -13.76 -0.74 -11.58
C ARG A 317 -13.90 0.08 -12.85
N ALA A 318 -12.84 0.76 -13.31
CA ALA A 318 -12.91 1.52 -14.55
C ALA A 318 -12.87 0.58 -15.77
N THR A 319 -12.01 -0.43 -15.73
CA THR A 319 -11.86 -1.42 -16.81
C THR A 319 -12.72 -2.67 -16.62
N GLN A 320 -13.34 -2.82 -15.44
CA GLN A 320 -14.12 -4.00 -15.06
C GLN A 320 -13.31 -5.31 -15.13
N THR A 321 -12.04 -5.24 -14.73
CA THR A 321 -11.12 -6.38 -14.68
C THR A 321 -10.83 -6.78 -13.25
N THR A 322 -10.82 -8.08 -12.97
CA THR A 322 -10.36 -8.66 -11.70
C THR A 322 -9.14 -9.50 -11.99
N ARG A 323 -8.11 -9.34 -11.16
CA ARG A 323 -6.88 -10.13 -11.27
C ARG A 323 -6.37 -10.59 -9.92
N LEU A 324 -5.76 -11.77 -9.90
CA LEU A 324 -4.93 -12.21 -8.77
C LEU A 324 -3.72 -11.27 -8.65
N VAL A 325 -3.49 -10.69 -7.47
CA VAL A 325 -2.38 -9.76 -7.24
C VAL A 325 -1.34 -10.27 -6.26
N SER A 326 -1.70 -11.21 -5.40
CA SER A 326 -0.75 -11.91 -4.54
C SER A 326 -0.07 -13.05 -5.31
N LEU A 327 0.88 -12.77 -6.19
CA LEU A 327 1.61 -13.82 -6.94
C LEU A 327 2.92 -14.21 -6.23
N GLY A 328 3.41 -15.41 -6.50
CA GLY A 328 4.76 -15.84 -6.13
C GLY A 328 5.85 -14.97 -6.76
N ALA A 329 7.09 -15.18 -6.32
CA ALA A 329 8.26 -14.39 -6.74
C ALA A 329 8.54 -14.44 -8.26
N ARG A 330 8.01 -15.44 -8.96
CA ARG A 330 8.16 -15.65 -10.42
C ARG A 330 6.85 -15.45 -11.17
N GLY A 331 5.81 -14.93 -10.51
CA GLY A 331 4.48 -14.71 -11.10
C GLY A 331 3.56 -15.93 -11.10
N GLU A 332 3.92 -16.99 -10.37
CA GLU A 332 3.12 -18.19 -10.13
C GLU A 332 2.00 -17.94 -9.09
N THR A 333 1.02 -18.85 -9.03
CA THR A 333 0.02 -18.85 -7.96
C THR A 333 0.70 -19.18 -6.61
N PRO A 334 0.30 -18.53 -5.50
CA PRO A 334 0.76 -18.91 -4.16
C PRO A 334 0.46 -20.36 -3.82
N ASP A 335 1.30 -20.95 -2.97
CA ASP A 335 1.20 -22.34 -2.52
C ASP A 335 0.48 -22.50 -1.16
N SER A 336 -0.12 -21.42 -0.64
CA SER A 336 -0.91 -21.44 0.60
C SER A 336 -1.86 -20.23 0.73
N ASP A 337 -2.62 -20.20 1.83
CA ASP A 337 -3.55 -19.13 2.16
C ASP A 337 -2.85 -17.79 2.42
N LEU A 338 -3.47 -16.72 1.91
CA LEU A 338 -3.06 -15.33 2.08
C LEU A 338 -4.24 -14.45 2.48
N TYR A 339 -3.98 -13.46 3.33
CA TYR A 339 -4.98 -12.59 3.92
C TYR A 339 -4.66 -11.12 3.64
N PRO A 340 -5.51 -10.39 2.90
CA PRO A 340 -5.30 -8.97 2.63
C PRO A 340 -5.36 -8.14 3.92
N SER A 341 -4.49 -7.15 4.07
CA SER A 341 -4.46 -6.33 5.29
C SER A 341 -4.45 -4.82 5.05
N SER A 342 -3.88 -4.34 3.95
CA SER A 342 -3.99 -2.92 3.57
C SER A 342 -3.63 -2.64 2.10
N LEU A 343 -4.11 -1.50 1.60
CA LEU A 343 -3.88 -0.98 0.24
C LEU A 343 -3.41 0.47 0.32
N SER A 344 -2.41 0.87 -0.45
CA SER A 344 -1.99 2.27 -0.52
C SER A 344 -3.05 3.13 -1.23
N PRO A 345 -3.15 4.43 -0.91
CA PRO A 345 -4.11 5.35 -1.54
C PRO A 345 -4.16 5.32 -3.07
N ASP A 346 -3.01 5.10 -3.71
CA ASP A 346 -2.82 5.05 -5.16
C ASP A 346 -2.94 3.64 -5.77
N ALA A 347 -3.27 2.64 -4.95
CA ALA A 347 -3.31 1.21 -5.29
C ALA A 347 -2.00 0.63 -5.83
N ARG A 348 -0.86 1.27 -5.58
CA ARG A 348 0.44 0.73 -5.98
C ARG A 348 0.93 -0.37 -5.05
N LEU A 349 0.76 -0.21 -3.74
CA LEU A 349 1.28 -1.13 -2.74
C LEU A 349 0.14 -1.87 -2.05
N ILE A 350 0.29 -3.18 -1.90
CA ILE A 350 -0.60 -4.03 -1.09
C ILE A 350 0.19 -4.69 0.02
N ALA A 351 -0.41 -4.82 1.20
CA ALA A 351 0.13 -5.63 2.28
C ALA A 351 -0.84 -6.74 2.65
N PHE A 352 -0.27 -7.90 2.95
CA PHE A 352 -0.98 -9.13 3.26
C PHE A 352 -0.09 -10.02 4.09
N ASP A 353 -0.68 -10.98 4.77
CA ASP A 353 0.05 -12.03 5.48
C ASP A 353 -0.40 -13.42 5.03
N GLY A 354 0.34 -14.44 5.42
CA GLY A 354 -0.07 -15.83 5.20
C GLY A 354 1.09 -16.81 5.16
N PHE A 355 0.79 -18.04 4.76
CA PHE A 355 1.65 -19.22 4.94
C PHE A 355 2.47 -19.60 3.69
N ALA A 356 2.33 -18.83 2.60
CA ALA A 356 2.89 -19.21 1.31
C ALA A 356 4.42 -19.09 1.29
N SER A 357 5.11 -20.15 0.89
CA SER A 357 6.58 -20.23 0.90
C SER A 357 7.24 -19.76 -0.41
N ASN A 358 6.43 -19.53 -1.45
CA ASN A 358 6.91 -19.14 -2.77
C ASN A 358 6.83 -17.63 -3.06
N LEU A 359 6.54 -16.80 -2.05
CA LEU A 359 6.40 -15.35 -2.20
C LEU A 359 7.74 -14.61 -2.23
N VAL A 360 8.67 -15.00 -1.37
CA VAL A 360 10.02 -14.43 -1.28
C VAL A 360 11.07 -15.55 -1.12
N PRO A 361 12.32 -15.35 -1.54
CA PRO A 361 13.36 -16.37 -1.36
C PRO A 361 13.63 -16.67 0.12
N ASN A 362 13.84 -17.94 0.44
CA ASN A 362 14.14 -18.45 1.81
C ASN A 362 13.00 -18.29 2.82
N ASP A 363 11.78 -18.14 2.33
CA ASP A 363 10.58 -18.28 3.14
C ASP A 363 10.25 -19.76 3.37
N THR A 364 9.74 -20.11 4.55
CA THR A 364 9.40 -21.48 4.91
C THR A 364 7.97 -21.53 5.44
N PRO A 365 7.13 -22.49 5.00
CA PRO A 365 5.68 -22.45 5.17
C PRO A 365 5.18 -22.72 6.61
N GLU A 366 6.08 -22.86 7.59
CA GLU A 366 5.70 -23.31 8.95
C GLU A 366 5.03 -22.22 9.79
N THR A 367 5.18 -20.94 9.43
CA THR A 367 4.59 -19.81 10.17
C THR A 367 4.11 -18.71 9.23
N PRO A 368 2.99 -18.02 9.53
CA PRO A 368 2.57 -16.87 8.75
C PRO A 368 3.61 -15.76 8.78
N ASP A 369 3.85 -15.15 7.63
CA ASP A 369 4.71 -13.99 7.49
C ASP A 369 3.94 -12.80 6.96
N ALA A 370 4.45 -11.59 7.24
CA ALA A 370 3.86 -10.34 6.78
C ALA A 370 4.60 -9.86 5.53
N PHE A 371 3.87 -9.58 4.46
CA PHE A 371 4.41 -9.22 3.16
C PHE A 371 3.89 -7.87 2.68
N LEU A 372 4.67 -7.29 1.78
CA LEU A 372 4.32 -6.14 0.96
C LEU A 372 4.59 -6.48 -0.49
N ARG A 373 3.71 -6.08 -1.39
CA ARG A 373 3.95 -6.18 -2.83
C ARG A 373 3.77 -4.83 -3.51
N ASP A 374 4.72 -4.49 -4.36
CA ASP A 374 4.61 -3.36 -5.29
C ASP A 374 3.98 -3.84 -6.60
N LEU A 375 2.74 -3.43 -6.85
CA LEU A 375 1.99 -3.81 -8.04
C LEU A 375 2.51 -3.17 -9.32
N LEU A 376 3.32 -2.10 -9.22
CA LEU A 376 3.96 -1.48 -10.38
C LEU A 376 5.15 -2.31 -10.87
N THR A 377 5.95 -2.85 -9.94
CA THR A 377 7.16 -3.62 -10.26
C THR A 377 6.96 -5.13 -10.22
N GLY A 378 5.87 -5.59 -9.60
CA GLY A 378 5.55 -7.01 -9.39
C GLY A 378 6.36 -7.68 -8.27
N ARG A 379 7.15 -6.91 -7.51
CA ARG A 379 8.07 -7.46 -6.49
C ARG A 379 7.40 -7.60 -5.13
N ASN A 380 7.70 -8.71 -4.45
CA ASN A 380 7.32 -8.98 -3.07
C ASN A 380 8.48 -8.62 -2.11
N TYR A 381 8.13 -8.16 -0.91
CA TYR A 381 9.04 -7.79 0.17
C TYR A 381 8.55 -8.41 1.49
N LEU A 382 9.46 -8.97 2.26
CA LEU A 382 9.18 -9.51 3.59
C LEU A 382 9.22 -8.38 4.63
N LEU A 383 8.09 -8.11 5.28
CA LEU A 383 7.98 -7.13 6.37
C LEU A 383 8.43 -7.72 7.70
N SER A 384 8.08 -8.98 7.98
CA SER A 384 8.46 -9.73 9.18
C SER A 384 9.90 -10.26 9.12
N ALA A 385 10.84 -9.37 8.81
CA ALA A 385 12.26 -9.68 8.82
C ALA A 385 13.03 -8.87 9.87
N THR A 386 14.17 -9.38 10.30
CA THR A 386 15.16 -8.63 11.08
C THR A 386 15.71 -7.45 10.25
N THR A 387 16.47 -6.55 10.88
CA THR A 387 17.21 -5.50 10.17
C THR A 387 18.21 -6.07 9.16
N ALA A 388 18.73 -7.29 9.38
CA ALA A 388 19.60 -7.97 8.42
C ALA A 388 18.83 -8.60 7.24
N GLY A 389 17.49 -8.53 7.23
CA GLY A 389 16.64 -9.10 6.19
C GLY A 389 16.32 -10.59 6.38
N THR A 390 16.68 -11.19 7.51
CA THR A 390 16.35 -12.59 7.83
C THR A 390 14.88 -12.68 8.29
N PRO A 391 14.10 -13.67 7.84
CA PRO A 391 12.74 -13.91 8.36
C PRO A 391 12.71 -14.05 9.88
N GLY A 392 11.62 -13.58 10.50
CA GLY A 392 11.34 -13.79 11.92
C GLY A 392 10.97 -15.25 12.19
N GLY A 393 11.37 -15.80 13.34
CA GLY A 393 11.06 -17.19 13.69
C GLY A 393 9.65 -17.44 14.26
N GLY A 394 8.68 -16.57 14.00
CA GLY A 394 7.34 -16.68 14.58
C GLY A 394 6.28 -15.96 13.77
N GLU A 395 5.01 -16.35 13.98
CA GLU A 395 3.84 -15.82 13.26
C GLU A 395 3.82 -14.30 13.24
N SER A 396 3.63 -13.75 12.05
CA SER A 396 3.43 -12.33 11.78
C SER A 396 2.19 -12.11 10.92
N ALA A 397 1.37 -11.11 11.29
CA ALA A 397 0.07 -10.88 10.67
C ALA A 397 -0.35 -9.41 10.73
N LEU A 398 -1.43 -9.07 10.02
CA LEU A 398 -2.07 -7.76 10.01
C LEU A 398 -1.14 -6.60 9.61
N PRO A 399 -0.37 -6.69 8.51
CA PRO A 399 0.46 -5.58 8.07
C PRO A 399 -0.36 -4.41 7.53
N VAL A 400 -0.11 -3.22 8.10
CA VAL A 400 -0.71 -1.95 7.67
C VAL A 400 0.38 -1.03 7.15
N ILE A 401 0.25 -0.59 5.90
CA ILE A 401 1.19 0.36 5.27
C ILE A 401 0.76 1.82 5.45
N SER A 402 1.74 2.69 5.66
CA SER A 402 1.53 4.14 5.66
C SER A 402 1.14 4.63 4.27
N ALA A 403 0.32 5.68 4.19
CA ALA A 403 -0.13 6.28 2.92
C ALA A 403 0.99 6.65 1.94
N ASN A 404 2.18 7.00 2.44
CA ASN A 404 3.35 7.33 1.61
C ASN A 404 4.19 6.10 1.18
N GLY A 405 3.80 4.89 1.60
CA GLY A 405 4.48 3.63 1.30
C GLY A 405 5.80 3.37 2.04
N LYS A 406 6.25 4.25 2.93
CA LYS A 406 7.60 4.18 3.52
C LYS A 406 7.70 3.36 4.80
N PHE A 407 6.56 3.14 5.46
CA PHE A 407 6.47 2.45 6.74
C PHE A 407 5.37 1.38 6.70
N ALA A 408 5.56 0.32 7.46
CA ALA A 408 4.54 -0.68 7.74
C ALA A 408 4.54 -1.03 9.22
N ALA A 409 3.36 -1.15 9.82
CA ALA A 409 3.17 -1.71 11.16
C ALA A 409 2.58 -3.12 11.05
N PHE A 410 2.98 -4.04 11.91
CA PHE A 410 2.48 -5.42 11.90
C PHE A 410 2.54 -6.04 13.28
N ARG A 411 1.73 -7.07 13.51
CA ARG A 411 1.80 -7.93 14.70
C ARG A 411 2.81 -9.05 14.43
N SER A 412 3.64 -9.39 15.40
CA SER A 412 4.49 -10.59 15.33
C SER A 412 4.73 -11.22 16.70
N SER A 413 4.72 -12.54 16.75
CA SER A 413 5.15 -13.37 17.89
C SER A 413 6.64 -13.70 17.85
N SER A 414 7.38 -13.21 16.86
CA SER A 414 8.79 -13.55 16.70
C SER A 414 9.69 -12.87 17.74
N ALA A 415 10.46 -13.67 18.47
CA ALA A 415 11.51 -13.19 19.37
C ALA A 415 12.77 -12.70 18.63
N SER A 416 12.92 -13.00 17.34
CA SER A 416 14.17 -12.75 16.59
C SER A 416 14.17 -11.43 15.82
N LEU A 417 13.04 -10.76 15.66
CA LEU A 417 12.92 -9.54 14.84
C LEU A 417 13.76 -8.37 15.37
N VAL A 418 13.82 -8.21 16.70
CA VAL A 418 14.51 -7.12 17.37
C VAL A 418 15.21 -7.65 18.61
N SER A 419 16.45 -7.22 18.84
CA SER A 419 17.21 -7.58 20.05
C SER A 419 16.48 -7.16 21.33
N GLY A 420 16.51 -8.02 22.36
CA GLY A 420 15.91 -7.75 23.67
C GLY A 420 14.51 -8.33 23.87
N VAL A 421 13.88 -8.82 22.79
CA VAL A 421 12.69 -9.69 22.88
C VAL A 421 13.16 -11.12 23.09
N THR A 422 12.63 -11.83 24.09
CA THR A 422 13.11 -13.17 24.48
C THR A 422 12.02 -14.24 24.56
N ASP A 423 10.77 -13.87 24.28
CA ASP A 423 9.61 -14.76 24.29
C ASP A 423 8.82 -14.62 22.99
N ASN A 424 7.85 -15.51 22.78
CA ASN A 424 7.00 -15.52 21.59
C ASN A 424 5.65 -14.81 21.82
N THR A 425 5.60 -13.84 22.74
CA THR A 425 4.36 -13.07 22.95
C THR A 425 4.12 -12.15 21.73
N PRO A 426 2.91 -12.16 21.13
CA PRO A 426 2.58 -11.29 20.01
C PRO A 426 2.69 -9.81 20.37
N ARG A 427 3.42 -9.07 19.55
CA ARG A 427 3.75 -7.66 19.78
C ARG A 427 3.65 -6.86 18.50
N ILE A 428 3.51 -5.55 18.64
CA ILE A 428 3.47 -4.63 17.52
C ILE A 428 4.89 -4.17 17.17
N TYR A 429 5.20 -4.27 15.87
CA TYR A 429 6.44 -3.82 15.26
C TYR A 429 6.15 -2.81 14.16
N VAL A 430 7.13 -1.96 13.86
CA VAL A 430 7.15 -1.13 12.66
C VAL A 430 8.41 -1.43 11.88
N ARG A 431 8.27 -1.63 10.57
CA ARG A 431 9.35 -1.63 9.60
C ARG A 431 9.32 -0.31 8.83
N GLY A 432 10.44 0.40 8.82
CA GLY A 432 10.62 1.65 8.07
C GLY A 432 11.62 1.52 6.93
N ALA A 433 11.77 2.61 6.17
CA ALA A 433 12.67 2.71 5.02
C ALA A 433 12.39 1.62 3.97
N LEU A 434 11.11 1.38 3.68
CA LEU A 434 10.70 0.45 2.63
C LEU A 434 10.97 1.03 1.25
N PHE A 435 10.56 2.29 1.07
CA PHE A 435 10.68 3.05 -0.16
C PHE A 435 11.09 4.49 0.14
N SER A 436 11.66 5.14 -0.86
CA SER A 436 11.99 6.56 -0.85
C SER A 436 11.55 7.21 -2.15
N THR A 437 11.15 8.48 -2.04
CA THR A 437 10.84 9.28 -3.22
C THR A 437 12.13 9.85 -3.79
N VAL A 438 12.41 9.56 -5.06
CA VAL A 438 13.48 10.17 -5.85
C VAL A 438 12.84 11.16 -6.81
N SER A 439 13.17 12.43 -6.66
CA SER A 439 12.67 13.51 -7.52
C SER A 439 13.83 14.28 -8.12
N GLY A 440 13.58 14.97 -9.23
CA GLY A 440 14.59 15.81 -9.87
C GLY A 440 14.10 16.47 -11.14
N THR A 441 15.02 17.13 -11.84
CA THR A 441 14.74 17.81 -13.10
C THR A 441 15.73 17.35 -14.17
N LEU A 442 15.23 16.80 -15.29
CA LEU A 442 16.03 16.52 -16.48
C LEU A 442 16.20 17.80 -17.30
N ASN A 443 17.43 18.21 -17.54
CA ASN A 443 17.72 19.38 -18.35
C ASN A 443 17.94 18.97 -19.81
N PHE A 444 16.95 19.30 -20.66
CA PHE A 444 16.97 19.06 -22.11
C PHE A 444 17.71 20.16 -22.90
N GLY A 445 18.19 21.22 -22.25
CA GLY A 445 18.75 22.42 -22.89
C GLY A 445 17.70 23.46 -23.25
N THR A 446 16.52 23.03 -23.73
CA THR A 446 15.32 23.85 -23.93
C THR A 446 14.09 23.12 -23.37
N PRO A 447 13.15 23.81 -22.69
CA PRO A 447 11.88 23.19 -22.29
C PRO A 447 11.17 22.60 -23.50
N THR A 448 10.56 21.44 -23.33
CA THR A 448 9.80 20.80 -24.41
C THR A 448 8.39 21.38 -24.44
N SER A 449 7.67 21.24 -25.55
CA SER A 449 6.27 21.67 -25.62
C SER A 449 5.31 20.71 -24.90
N ALA A 450 5.73 19.45 -24.72
CA ALA A 450 4.93 18.35 -24.19
C ALA A 450 5.76 17.40 -23.30
N PRO A 451 5.12 16.60 -22.43
CA PRO A 451 5.81 15.58 -21.64
C PRO A 451 6.57 14.56 -22.50
N GLN A 452 7.71 14.07 -21.99
CA GLN A 452 8.51 13.03 -22.64
C GLN A 452 8.51 11.73 -21.84
N ASP A 453 8.24 10.60 -22.48
CA ASP A 453 8.39 9.30 -21.81
C ASP A 453 9.87 8.98 -21.57
N PHE A 454 10.20 8.72 -20.31
CA PHE A 454 11.51 8.23 -19.91
C PHE A 454 11.41 6.84 -19.30
N ARG A 455 12.38 6.00 -19.65
CA ARG A 455 12.71 4.77 -18.96
C ARG A 455 13.66 5.09 -17.82
N PHE A 456 13.28 4.62 -16.65
CA PHE A 456 14.01 4.71 -15.39
C PHE A 456 14.32 3.28 -14.93
N THR A 457 15.53 2.82 -15.22
CA THR A 457 16.00 1.50 -14.83
C THR A 457 16.71 1.62 -13.48
N VAL A 458 16.15 0.99 -12.46
CA VAL A 458 16.74 0.94 -11.11
C VAL A 458 17.66 -0.27 -11.03
N ARG A 459 18.90 -0.05 -10.61
CA ARG A 459 19.96 -1.07 -10.54
C ARG A 459 20.53 -1.17 -9.13
N SER A 460 20.93 -2.37 -8.74
CA SER A 460 21.81 -2.61 -7.59
C SER A 460 23.11 -3.20 -8.11
N GLY A 461 24.22 -2.46 -7.98
CA GLY A 461 25.47 -2.82 -8.65
C GLY A 461 25.27 -2.87 -10.16
N SER A 462 25.59 -4.01 -10.78
CA SER A 462 25.42 -4.26 -12.22
C SER A 462 24.10 -4.95 -12.59
N THR A 463 23.19 -5.13 -11.64
CA THR A 463 21.94 -5.86 -11.87
C THR A 463 20.77 -4.91 -12.00
N ASP A 464 20.06 -4.97 -13.13
CA ASP A 464 18.77 -4.32 -13.32
C ASP A 464 17.73 -4.98 -12.41
N LEU A 465 17.12 -4.19 -11.55
CA LEU A 465 16.09 -4.65 -10.62
C LEU A 465 14.71 -4.56 -11.27
N TYR A 466 14.42 -3.41 -11.88
CA TYR A 466 13.21 -3.15 -12.64
C TYR A 466 13.36 -1.88 -13.49
N THR A 467 12.50 -1.72 -14.49
CA THR A 467 12.42 -0.50 -15.30
C THR A 467 11.02 0.08 -15.23
N LEU A 468 10.93 1.36 -14.91
CA LEU A 468 9.70 2.15 -14.95
C LEU A 468 9.70 2.99 -16.21
N THR A 469 8.58 3.06 -16.92
CA THR A 469 8.39 4.05 -17.99
C THR A 469 7.34 5.05 -17.51
N GLN A 470 7.69 6.32 -17.44
CA GLN A 470 6.75 7.37 -17.06
C GLN A 470 7.02 8.67 -17.82
N PRO A 471 5.98 9.50 -18.05
CA PRO A 471 6.15 10.81 -18.63
C PRO A 471 6.87 11.74 -17.65
N VAL A 472 7.90 12.43 -18.15
CA VAL A 472 8.59 13.55 -17.51
C VAL A 472 7.94 14.83 -17.99
N SER A 473 7.72 15.78 -17.09
CA SER A 473 7.04 17.03 -17.44
C SER A 473 7.82 17.84 -18.50
N PRO A 474 7.17 18.80 -19.18
CA PRO A 474 7.86 19.62 -20.19
C PRO A 474 9.06 20.41 -19.64
N ASN A 475 9.04 20.70 -18.33
CA ASN A 475 10.13 21.36 -17.61
C ASN A 475 11.16 20.37 -17.06
N GLY A 476 11.08 19.09 -17.39
CA GLY A 476 12.01 18.05 -16.96
C GLY A 476 11.70 17.43 -15.60
N ASN A 477 10.64 17.83 -14.90
CA ASN A 477 10.38 17.36 -13.55
C ASN A 477 9.86 15.92 -13.54
N PHE A 478 10.40 15.11 -12.63
CA PHE A 478 9.94 13.75 -12.37
C PHE A 478 9.93 13.45 -10.86
N SER A 479 9.14 12.44 -10.50
CA SER A 479 9.12 11.86 -9.16
C SER A 479 8.91 10.35 -9.29
N LEU A 480 9.66 9.57 -8.52
CA LEU A 480 9.64 8.10 -8.53
C LEU A 480 9.62 7.62 -7.09
N LEU A 481 8.79 6.64 -6.77
CA LEU A 481 8.94 5.89 -5.53
C LEU A 481 9.76 4.62 -5.85
N VAL A 482 10.92 4.51 -5.22
CA VAL A 482 11.89 3.41 -5.42
C VAL A 482 12.20 2.75 -4.09
N GLU A 483 12.66 1.49 -4.11
CA GLU A 483 13.09 0.81 -2.89
C GLU A 483 14.26 1.55 -2.22
N ALA A 484 14.36 1.45 -0.89
CA ALA A 484 15.49 2.04 -0.16
C ALA A 484 16.76 1.21 -0.38
N GLY A 485 17.90 1.85 -0.68
CA GLY A 485 19.17 1.18 -0.94
C GLY A 485 20.27 2.08 -1.51
N ASP A 486 21.43 1.48 -1.72
CA ASP A 486 22.49 2.04 -2.58
C ASP A 486 22.21 1.58 -4.02
N LEU A 487 21.68 2.49 -4.83
CA LEU A 487 21.13 2.18 -6.15
C LEU A 487 21.84 3.00 -7.24
N THR A 488 21.72 2.53 -8.48
CA THR A 488 21.99 3.35 -9.66
C THR A 488 20.69 3.49 -10.45
N LEU A 489 20.31 4.73 -10.73
CA LEU A 489 19.21 5.05 -11.63
C LEU A 489 19.77 5.33 -13.02
N HIS A 490 19.43 4.47 -13.98
CA HIS A 490 19.72 4.68 -15.38
C HIS A 490 18.51 5.32 -16.07
N LEU A 491 18.70 6.49 -16.66
CA LEU A 491 17.67 7.29 -17.32
C LEU A 491 17.89 7.27 -18.83
N LYS A 492 16.86 6.91 -19.60
CA LYS A 492 16.90 6.96 -21.07
C LYS A 492 15.53 7.22 -21.68
N SER A 493 15.47 8.05 -22.71
CA SER A 493 14.33 8.14 -23.65
C SER A 493 14.79 7.70 -25.05
N SER A 494 13.87 7.58 -25.99
CA SER A 494 14.19 7.15 -27.36
C SER A 494 15.06 8.14 -28.16
N ARG A 495 15.29 9.36 -27.66
CA ARG A 495 16.08 10.42 -28.31
C ARG A 495 17.33 10.82 -27.54
N THR A 496 17.51 10.26 -26.35
CA THR A 496 18.57 10.69 -25.41
C THR A 496 19.59 9.60 -25.20
N LEU A 497 20.83 10.03 -24.98
CA LEU A 497 21.88 9.16 -24.47
C LEU A 497 21.55 8.68 -23.06
N GLY A 498 21.93 7.45 -22.75
CA GLY A 498 21.77 6.87 -21.42
C GLY A 498 22.56 7.66 -20.36
N LYS A 499 21.95 7.87 -19.20
CA LYS A 499 22.57 8.57 -18.06
C LYS A 499 22.45 7.77 -16.79
N ASN A 500 23.57 7.53 -16.11
CA ASN A 500 23.58 6.90 -14.78
C ASN A 500 23.67 7.95 -13.66
N VAL A 501 22.87 7.77 -12.61
CA VAL A 501 22.88 8.56 -11.39
C VAL A 501 22.95 7.63 -10.18
N SER A 502 24.00 7.74 -9.38
CA SER A 502 24.10 7.01 -8.11
C SER A 502 23.14 7.61 -7.08
N LEU A 503 22.44 6.76 -6.35
CA LEU A 503 21.45 7.12 -5.35
C LEU A 503 21.77 6.42 -4.02
N ASP A 504 21.69 7.18 -2.93
CA ASP A 504 21.56 6.63 -1.58
C ASP A 504 20.16 6.98 -1.07
N THR A 505 19.23 6.03 -1.16
CA THR A 505 17.84 6.20 -0.73
C THR A 505 17.59 5.72 0.69
N ARG A 506 18.63 5.32 1.44
CA ARG A 506 18.49 4.72 2.78
C ARG A 506 18.03 5.71 3.85
N ASN A 507 18.36 6.98 3.67
CA ASN A 507 18.10 8.04 4.66
C ASN A 507 16.82 8.83 4.34
N GLY A 508 15.99 8.33 3.42
CA GLY A 508 14.74 8.95 3.01
C GLY A 508 14.79 9.48 1.58
N ASP A 509 14.00 10.53 1.33
CA ASP A 509 13.79 11.06 -0.01
C ASP A 509 15.05 11.70 -0.58
N VAL A 510 15.25 11.50 -1.88
CA VAL A 510 16.39 12.03 -2.62
C VAL A 510 15.88 13.07 -3.61
N ALA A 511 16.17 14.33 -3.34
CA ALA A 511 15.96 15.42 -4.28
C ALA A 511 17.23 15.61 -5.12
N LEU A 512 17.21 15.09 -6.33
CA LEU A 512 18.25 15.32 -7.33
C LEU A 512 18.13 16.75 -7.85
N GLY A 513 19.28 17.38 -8.10
CA GLY A 513 19.33 18.66 -8.81
C GLY A 513 19.01 18.48 -10.30
N ALA A 514 19.42 19.47 -11.11
CA ALA A 514 19.36 19.35 -12.55
C ALA A 514 20.29 18.24 -13.06
N ILE A 515 19.74 17.28 -13.80
CA ILE A 515 20.46 16.19 -14.44
C ILE A 515 20.55 16.52 -15.92
N GLY A 516 21.75 16.74 -16.44
CA GLY A 516 21.95 16.96 -17.87
C GLY A 516 21.66 15.68 -18.66
N VAL A 517 20.71 15.75 -19.59
CA VAL A 517 20.44 14.71 -20.59
C VAL A 517 20.81 15.23 -21.97
N LYS A 518 21.50 14.41 -22.77
CA LYS A 518 21.92 14.79 -24.11
C LYS A 518 20.95 14.20 -25.14
N LEU A 519 20.47 15.06 -26.04
CA LEU A 519 19.59 14.68 -27.15
C LEU A 519 20.42 14.34 -28.39
N GLY A 520 19.87 13.50 -29.27
CA GLY A 520 20.44 13.25 -30.59
C GLY A 520 20.70 11.79 -30.95
N ASP A 521 20.39 10.84 -30.05
CA ASP A 521 20.46 9.39 -30.33
C ASP A 521 19.20 8.99 -31.11
N ILE A 522 19.15 9.34 -32.40
CA ILE A 522 17.98 9.15 -33.28
C ILE A 522 17.88 7.69 -33.73
N ASN A 523 19.03 7.03 -33.89
CA ASN A 523 19.09 5.65 -34.36
C ASN A 523 19.10 4.61 -33.22
N GLY A 524 19.27 5.04 -31.96
CA GLY A 524 19.23 4.20 -30.77
C GLY A 524 20.53 3.45 -30.46
N ASP A 525 21.66 3.81 -31.09
CA ASP A 525 22.95 3.13 -30.93
C ASP A 525 23.78 3.61 -29.72
N ASN A 526 23.23 4.53 -28.92
CA ASN A 526 23.88 5.13 -27.74
C ASN A 526 25.11 5.99 -28.07
N ALA A 527 25.24 6.43 -29.32
CA ALA A 527 26.11 7.52 -29.73
C ALA A 527 25.29 8.65 -30.35
N VAL A 528 25.90 9.83 -30.47
CA VAL A 528 25.39 10.90 -31.32
C VAL A 528 26.45 11.14 -32.37
N ASP A 529 26.30 10.49 -33.52
CA ASP A 529 27.37 10.41 -34.51
C ASP A 529 26.88 10.63 -35.96
N PHE A 530 27.66 10.15 -36.94
CA PHE A 530 27.30 10.28 -38.36
C PHE A 530 26.03 9.50 -38.71
N GLY A 531 25.74 8.40 -38.01
CA GLY A 531 24.52 7.62 -38.14
C GLY A 531 23.28 8.46 -37.86
N ASP A 532 23.28 9.21 -36.75
CA ASP A 532 22.17 10.11 -36.38
C ASP A 532 22.04 11.29 -37.35
N LEU A 533 23.18 11.87 -37.75
CA LEU A 533 23.18 12.94 -38.75
C LEU A 533 22.61 12.45 -40.10
N SER A 534 22.99 11.26 -40.53
CA SER A 534 22.46 10.64 -41.74
C SER A 534 20.95 10.37 -41.60
N ALA A 535 20.50 9.84 -40.46
CA ALA A 535 19.09 9.61 -40.19
C ALA A 535 18.28 10.93 -40.22
N MET A 536 18.81 11.99 -39.61
CA MET A 536 18.20 13.30 -39.61
C MET A 536 18.11 13.91 -41.02
N LEU A 537 19.18 13.78 -41.82
CA LEU A 537 19.20 14.30 -43.18
C LEU A 537 18.25 13.55 -44.12
N GLN A 538 18.06 12.24 -43.91
CA GLN A 538 17.06 11.46 -44.62
C GLN A 538 15.64 11.96 -44.32
N VAL A 539 15.35 12.25 -43.05
CA VAL A 539 14.05 12.82 -42.65
C VAL A 539 13.84 14.20 -43.29
N TYR A 540 14.86 15.06 -43.28
CA TYR A 540 14.79 16.39 -43.88
C TYR A 540 14.56 16.34 -45.40
N ASN A 541 15.26 15.46 -46.11
CA ASN A 541 15.07 15.29 -47.56
C ASN A 541 13.67 14.74 -47.89
N ALA A 542 13.14 13.82 -47.08
CA ALA A 542 11.80 13.28 -47.28
C ALA A 542 10.70 14.36 -47.12
N LEU A 543 10.90 15.33 -46.23
CA LEU A 543 10.01 16.48 -46.04
C LEU A 543 9.94 17.41 -47.26
N ILE A 544 11.08 17.60 -47.94
CA ILE A 544 11.18 18.44 -49.14
C ILE A 544 10.32 17.86 -50.27
N ASP A 545 10.34 16.54 -50.42
CA ASP A 545 9.63 15.84 -51.50
C ASP A 545 8.14 15.62 -51.19
N ASN A 546 7.77 15.49 -49.91
CA ASN A 546 6.37 15.36 -49.49
C ASN A 546 6.16 15.80 -48.03
N PRO A 547 5.47 16.93 -47.79
CA PRO A 547 5.23 17.48 -46.45
C PRO A 547 4.45 16.56 -45.49
N LEU A 548 3.79 15.52 -46.00
CA LEU A 548 3.06 14.54 -45.18
C LEU A 548 3.96 13.50 -44.50
N TYR A 549 5.27 13.46 -44.81
CA TYR A 549 6.27 12.58 -44.14
C TYR A 549 6.86 13.16 -42.85
N ALA A 550 6.26 14.22 -42.31
CA ALA A 550 6.70 14.97 -41.12
C ALA A 550 6.58 14.23 -39.78
N THR A 551 6.69 12.90 -39.76
CA THR A 551 6.29 12.09 -38.60
C THR A 551 7.40 11.18 -38.10
N ASN A 552 8.69 11.54 -38.24
CA ASN A 552 9.72 10.89 -37.43
C ASN A 552 9.85 11.63 -36.08
N PRO A 553 9.14 11.19 -35.02
CA PRO A 553 9.16 11.87 -33.72
C PRO A 553 10.54 11.82 -33.07
N LEU A 554 11.47 10.98 -33.54
CA LEU A 554 12.83 10.93 -33.02
C LEU A 554 13.71 12.06 -33.57
N ALA A 555 13.35 12.63 -34.72
CA ALA A 555 14.09 13.71 -35.37
C ALA A 555 13.60 15.11 -34.96
N ASP A 556 12.38 15.24 -34.42
CA ASP A 556 11.91 16.42 -33.70
C ASP A 556 12.49 16.38 -32.27
N LEU A 557 13.68 16.97 -32.09
CA LEU A 557 14.42 16.94 -30.82
C LEU A 557 13.90 17.97 -29.82
N ASN A 558 13.34 19.09 -30.30
CA ASN A 558 12.80 20.16 -29.44
C ASN A 558 11.30 20.00 -29.11
N LEU A 559 10.62 19.04 -29.75
CA LEU A 559 9.20 18.75 -29.62
C LEU A 559 8.27 19.89 -30.05
N ASP A 560 8.66 20.76 -30.97
CA ASP A 560 7.78 21.85 -31.44
C ASP A 560 6.78 21.42 -32.53
N GLY A 561 6.85 20.16 -32.97
CA GLY A 561 6.00 19.59 -34.02
C GLY A 561 6.50 19.86 -35.43
N GLY A 562 7.63 20.54 -35.59
CA GLY A 562 8.41 20.68 -36.81
C GLY A 562 9.66 19.81 -36.79
N ILE A 563 10.28 19.63 -37.97
CA ILE A 563 11.63 19.08 -38.08
C ILE A 563 12.42 20.09 -38.90
N ASP A 564 13.24 20.90 -38.23
CA ASP A 564 13.87 22.07 -38.82
C ASP A 564 15.32 22.30 -38.36
N PHE A 565 15.84 23.52 -38.60
CA PHE A 565 17.22 23.86 -38.24
C PHE A 565 17.47 23.87 -36.72
N GLY A 566 16.43 24.09 -35.92
CA GLY A 566 16.46 23.97 -34.46
C GLY A 566 16.85 22.57 -34.01
N ASP A 567 16.26 21.55 -34.61
CA ASP A 567 16.61 20.15 -34.32
C ASP A 567 18.02 19.81 -34.78
N LEU A 568 18.41 20.25 -35.99
CA LEU A 568 19.77 20.00 -36.50
C LEU A 568 20.83 20.66 -35.62
N SER A 569 20.54 21.86 -35.11
CA SER A 569 21.39 22.54 -34.13
C SER A 569 21.49 21.74 -32.82
N ALA A 570 20.38 21.20 -32.32
CA ALA A 570 20.37 20.36 -31.11
C ALA A 570 21.16 19.06 -31.29
N LEU A 571 21.08 18.42 -32.46
CA LEU A 571 21.89 17.25 -32.79
C LEU A 571 23.39 17.59 -32.80
N LEU A 572 23.76 18.67 -33.50
CA LEU A 572 25.17 19.08 -33.67
C LEU A 572 25.82 19.52 -32.36
N GLN A 573 25.06 20.06 -31.40
CA GLN A 573 25.56 20.39 -30.06
C GLN A 573 26.10 19.16 -29.32
N ASN A 574 25.55 17.98 -29.60
CA ASN A 574 25.93 16.73 -28.96
C ASN A 574 26.74 15.79 -29.87
N TYR A 575 27.17 16.24 -31.06
CA TYR A 575 27.92 15.40 -32.00
C TYR A 575 29.23 14.84 -31.38
N ASN A 576 29.52 13.57 -31.64
CA ASN A 576 30.55 12.73 -30.99
C ASN A 576 30.34 12.50 -29.49
N ALA A 577 29.15 12.73 -28.95
CA ALA A 577 28.83 12.29 -27.59
C ALA A 577 28.54 10.79 -27.58
N PHE A 578 28.90 10.15 -26.47
CA PHE A 578 28.60 8.75 -26.18
C PHE A 578 27.83 8.70 -24.85
N GLY A 579 26.87 7.77 -24.77
CA GLY A 579 26.12 7.53 -23.53
C GLY A 579 26.97 6.82 -22.47
N ASP A 580 26.44 6.76 -21.25
CA ASP A 580 26.99 5.89 -20.21
C ASP A 580 26.57 4.43 -20.58
N ASP A 581 27.50 3.54 -20.92
CA ASP A 581 27.23 2.10 -21.16
C ASP A 581 26.95 1.32 -19.86
#